data_AF-A0AAU6ATB6-F1
#
_entry.id   AF-A0AAU6ATB6-F1
#
_cell.length_a   1.000
_cell.length_b   1.000
_cell.length_c   1.000
_cell.angle_alpha   90.00
_cell.angle_beta   90.00
_cell.angle_gamma   90.00
#
_symmetry.space_group_name_H-M   'P 1'
#
loop_
_entity.id
_entity.type
_entity.pdbx_description
1 polymer ?
#
loop_
_entity_poly.entity_id
_entity_poly.type
_entity_poly.pdbx_seq_one_letter_code
_entity_poly.pdbx_strand_id
1 'polypeptide(L)'
;MVKSVVRRPPDAVLRAQDDNALFARAATGDLDSFEVLVTRYSAAVLWIVRSRVGDGALADDVVIAVFCQVWHAGQRGAAGEGFVRVLSKPVGGCLTGLDRLRRGPRSVPGAKAKRA
;
A
#
# COMPACT_ATOMS: atom_id res chain seq x y z
N MET A 1 22.85 16.18 19.98
CA MET A 1 21.42 15.83 20.03
C MET A 1 20.62 16.92 19.34
N VAL A 2 20.40 16.80 18.03
CA VAL A 2 19.45 17.64 17.28
C VAL A 2 18.49 16.69 16.57
N LYS A 3 17.27 16.55 17.11
CA LYS A 3 16.17 15.95 16.34
C LYS A 3 15.88 16.95 15.23
N SER A 4 16.32 16.68 14.01
CA SER A 4 15.86 17.43 12.83
C SER A 4 14.34 17.36 12.82
N VAL A 5 13.70 18.49 13.15
CA VAL A 5 12.30 18.71 12.84
C VAL A 5 12.24 18.76 11.32
N VAL A 6 11.90 17.63 10.71
CA VAL A 6 11.51 17.58 9.30
C VAL A 6 10.34 18.55 9.18
N ARG A 7 10.56 19.74 8.62
CA ARG A 7 9.47 20.69 8.38
C ARG A 7 8.54 20.04 7.38
N ARG A 8 7.31 19.75 7.81
CA ARG A 8 6.22 19.31 6.93
C ARG A 8 6.00 20.40 5.87
N PRO A 9 6.12 20.09 4.57
CA PRO A 9 5.73 21.02 3.53
C PRO A 9 4.20 21.23 3.53
N PRO A 10 3.70 22.41 3.16
CA PRO A 10 2.26 22.66 3.07
C PRO A 10 1.58 21.67 2.12
N ASP A 11 0.37 21.24 2.44
CA ASP A 11 -0.36 20.20 1.67
C ASP A 11 -0.52 20.56 0.19
N ALA A 12 -0.70 21.83 -0.14
CA ALA A 12 -0.78 22.32 -1.51
C ALA A 12 0.51 22.04 -2.31
N VAL A 13 1.67 22.14 -1.67
CA VAL A 13 2.98 21.88 -2.28
C VAL A 13 3.17 20.38 -2.51
N LEU A 14 2.72 19.52 -1.59
CA LEU A 14 2.75 18.07 -1.81
C LEU A 14 1.81 17.66 -2.95
N ARG A 15 0.61 18.25 -3.02
CA ARG A 15 -0.38 17.98 -4.09
C ARG A 15 0.04 18.46 -5.47
N ALA A 16 1.03 19.34 -5.59
CA ALA A 16 1.59 19.75 -6.87
C ALA A 16 2.78 18.90 -7.33
N GLN A 17 3.33 18.03 -6.47
CA GLN A 17 4.50 17.22 -6.81
C GLN A 17 4.17 16.02 -7.70
N ASP A 18 5.18 15.62 -8.48
CA ASP A 18 5.18 14.40 -9.29
C ASP A 18 5.06 13.14 -8.42
N ASP A 19 4.35 12.14 -8.95
CA ASP A 19 4.07 10.90 -8.21
C ASP A 19 5.34 10.13 -7.86
N ASN A 20 6.35 10.13 -8.74
CA ASN A 20 7.61 9.42 -8.47
C ASN A 20 8.43 10.15 -7.41
N ALA A 21 8.40 11.48 -7.38
CA ALA A 21 9.05 12.28 -6.35
C ALA A 21 8.40 12.04 -4.97
N LEU A 22 7.06 12.03 -4.91
CA LEU A 22 6.32 11.68 -3.70
C LEU A 22 6.61 10.24 -3.26
N PHE A 23 6.73 9.31 -4.20
CA PHE A 23 6.99 7.90 -3.86
C PHE A 23 8.43 7.66 -3.38
N ALA A 24 9.40 8.39 -3.92
CA ALA A 24 10.77 8.39 -3.42
C ALA A 24 10.85 8.91 -1.96
N ARG A 25 10.07 9.94 -1.61
CA ARG A 25 9.96 10.41 -0.22
C ARG A 25 9.23 9.42 0.67
N ALA A 26 8.14 8.84 0.19
CA ALA A 26 7.41 7.80 0.91
C ALA A 26 8.31 6.60 1.26
N ALA A 27 9.23 6.23 0.36
CA ALA A 27 10.18 5.15 0.61
C ALA A 27 11.14 5.41 1.78
N THR A 28 11.37 6.67 2.15
CA THR A 28 12.15 7.04 3.34
C THR A 28 11.31 7.12 4.62
N GLY A 29 10.03 6.77 4.56
CA GLY A 29 9.11 6.81 5.70
C GLY A 29 8.26 8.09 5.80
N ASP A 30 8.25 8.95 4.76
CA ASP A 30 7.38 10.13 4.71
C ASP A 30 5.92 9.72 4.45
N LEU A 31 5.12 9.64 5.52
CA LEU A 31 3.72 9.26 5.45
C LEU A 31 2.86 10.31 4.74
N ASP A 32 3.16 11.60 4.89
CA ASP A 32 2.39 12.68 4.27
C ASP A 32 2.52 12.61 2.74
N SER A 33 3.73 12.34 2.24
CA SER A 33 3.97 12.14 0.80
C SER A 33 3.19 10.92 0.26
N PHE A 34 3.07 9.86 1.05
CA PHE A 34 2.30 8.67 0.65
C PHE A 34 0.80 8.87 0.73
N GLU A 35 0.30 9.61 1.72
CA GLU A 35 -1.12 9.95 1.84
C GLU A 35 -1.63 10.70 0.61
N VAL A 36 -0.81 11.59 0.03
CA VAL A 36 -1.15 12.27 -1.23
C VAL A 36 -1.31 11.27 -2.38
N LEU A 37 -0.42 10.28 -2.49
CA LEU A 37 -0.52 9.22 -3.49
C LEU A 37 -1.77 8.36 -3.29
N VAL A 38 -2.05 7.95 -2.05
CA VAL A 38 -3.27 7.20 -1.72
C VAL A 38 -4.51 8.00 -2.09
N THR A 39 -4.57 9.28 -1.72
CA THR A 39 -5.71 10.16 -2.02
C THR A 39 -5.94 10.27 -3.52
N ARG A 40 -4.89 10.49 -4.32
CA ARG A 40 -4.98 10.61 -5.78
C ARG A 40 -5.48 9.33 -6.46
N TYR A 41 -5.04 8.17 -6.00
CA TYR A 41 -5.27 6.90 -6.70
C TYR A 41 -6.39 6.04 -6.09
N SER A 42 -6.85 6.35 -4.87
CA SER A 42 -7.88 5.60 -4.14
C SER A 42 -9.13 5.34 -4.97
N ALA A 43 -9.71 6.38 -5.57
CA ALA A 43 -10.94 6.25 -6.38
C ALA A 43 -10.74 5.35 -7.61
N ALA A 44 -9.60 5.50 -8.30
CA ALA A 44 -9.28 4.68 -9.47
C ALA A 44 -9.05 3.21 -9.09
N VAL A 45 -8.27 2.95 -8.04
CA VAL A 45 -8.02 1.59 -7.55
C VAL A 45 -9.31 0.95 -7.05
N LEU A 46 -10.14 1.68 -6.31
CA LEU A 46 -11.44 1.21 -5.84
C LEU A 46 -12.35 0.80 -7.00
N TRP A 47 -12.44 1.60 -8.07
CA TRP A 47 -13.23 1.26 -9.25
C TRP A 47 -12.74 -0.05 -9.92
N ILE A 48 -11.42 -0.20 -10.04
CA ILE A 48 -10.77 -1.38 -10.62
C ILE A 48 -10.96 -2.64 -9.76
N VAL A 49 -10.97 -2.49 -8.43
CA VAL A 49 -11.17 -3.59 -7.48
C VAL A 49 -12.63 -3.98 -7.41
N ARG A 50 -13.56 -3.02 -7.32
CA ARG A 50 -15.01 -3.28 -7.28
C ARG A 50 -15.49 -4.07 -8.49
N SER A 51 -14.99 -3.75 -9.69
CA SER A 51 -15.32 -4.48 -10.92
C SER A 51 -14.83 -5.92 -10.94
N ARG A 52 -13.86 -6.30 -10.09
CA ARG A 52 -13.33 -7.67 -9.99
C ARG A 52 -13.91 -8.47 -8.83
N VAL A 53 -14.17 -7.81 -7.71
CA VAL A 53 -14.54 -8.47 -6.45
C VAL A 53 -16.06 -8.59 -6.28
N GLY A 54 -16.85 -7.66 -6.84
CA GLY A 54 -18.32 -7.69 -6.81
C GLY A 54 -18.97 -7.37 -5.45
N ASP A 55 -18.20 -7.43 -4.36
CA ASP A 55 -18.60 -7.03 -3.00
C ASP A 55 -17.94 -5.70 -2.62
N GLY A 56 -18.76 -4.73 -2.20
CA GLY A 56 -18.31 -3.38 -1.84
C GLY A 56 -17.43 -3.35 -0.59
N ALA A 57 -17.76 -4.10 0.46
CA ALA A 57 -16.98 -4.09 1.71
C ALA A 57 -15.62 -4.76 1.50
N LEU A 58 -15.62 -5.89 0.78
CA LEU A 58 -14.40 -6.59 0.42
C LEU A 58 -13.49 -5.77 -0.51
N ALA A 59 -14.08 -4.91 -1.35
CA ALA A 59 -13.31 -4.04 -2.22
C ALA A 59 -12.50 -3.00 -1.43
N ASP A 60 -13.09 -2.39 -0.39
CA ASP A 60 -12.41 -1.41 0.43
C ASP A 60 -11.21 -2.03 1.18
N ASP A 61 -11.39 -3.24 1.74
CA ASP A 61 -10.30 -4.00 2.39
C ASP A 61 -9.15 -4.31 1.42
N VAL A 62 -9.49 -4.70 0.19
CA VAL A 62 -8.50 -4.99 -0.86
C VAL A 62 -7.75 -3.74 -1.27
N VAL A 63 -8.41 -2.59 -1.39
CA VAL A 63 -7.77 -1.30 -1.70
C VAL A 63 -6.73 -0.96 -0.63
N ILE A 64 -7.08 -1.10 0.66
CA ILE A 64 -6.14 -0.86 1.77
C ILE A 64 -4.94 -1.81 1.67
N ALA A 65 -5.19 -3.11 1.46
CA ALA A 65 -4.13 -4.10 1.33
C ALA A 65 -3.19 -3.84 0.14
N VAL A 66 -3.72 -3.32 -0.98
CA VAL A 66 -2.93 -2.90 -2.15
C VAL A 66 -1.98 -1.78 -1.78
N PHE A 67 -2.47 -0.70 -1.16
CA PHE A 67 -1.61 0.42 -0.79
C PHE A 67 -0.57 0.04 0.27
N CYS A 68 -0.90 -0.80 1.24
CA CYS A 68 0.09 -1.35 2.18
C CYS A 68 1.22 -2.12 1.48
N GLN A 69 0.89 -2.92 0.46
CA GLN A 69 1.90 -3.62 -0.33
C GLN A 69 2.81 -2.66 -1.10
N VAL A 70 2.25 -1.58 -1.65
CA VAL A 70 3.01 -0.54 -2.36
C VAL A 70 3.94 0.22 -1.42
N TRP A 71 3.47 0.61 -0.23
CA TRP A 71 4.27 1.25 0.81
C TRP A 71 5.48 0.38 1.18
N HIS A 72 5.26 -0.89 1.48
CA HIS A 72 6.35 -1.81 1.81
C HIS A 72 7.26 -2.12 0.62
N ALA A 73 6.75 -2.11 -0.62
CA ALA A 73 7.60 -2.24 -1.81
C ALA A 73 8.53 -1.04 -1.98
N GLY A 74 8.02 0.18 -1.76
CA GLY A 74 8.81 1.41 -1.74
C GLY A 74 9.96 1.34 -0.74
N GLN A 75 9.68 0.95 0.50
CA GLN A 75 10.70 0.77 1.54
C GLN A 75 11.74 -0.32 1.22
N ARG A 76 11.38 -1.32 0.42
CA ARG A 76 12.32 -2.35 -0.07
C ARG A 76 13.11 -1.93 -1.31
N GLY A 77 13.04 -0.66 -1.72
CA GLY A 77 13.81 -0.11 -2.83
C GLY A 77 13.09 -0.07 -4.17
N ALA A 78 11.80 -0.42 -4.24
CA ALA A 78 11.04 -0.34 -5.49
C ALA A 78 10.69 1.10 -5.91
N ALA A 79 11.07 2.11 -5.12
CA ALA A 79 10.80 3.52 -5.41
C ALA A 79 11.36 3.98 -6.77
N GLY A 80 12.51 3.44 -7.17
CA GLY A 80 13.14 3.74 -8.47
C GLY A 80 12.40 3.17 -9.69
N GLU A 81 11.43 2.27 -9.49
CA GLU A 81 10.62 1.71 -10.59
C GLU A 81 9.46 2.63 -11.01
N GLY A 82 9.16 3.64 -10.19
CA GLY A 82 8.03 4.55 -10.38
C GLY A 82 6.72 4.06 -9.75
N PHE A 83 5.94 5.00 -9.21
CA PHE A 83 4.78 4.68 -8.36
C PHE A 83 3.73 3.84 -9.10
N VAL A 84 3.30 4.29 -10.29
CA VAL A 84 2.24 3.62 -11.07
C VAL A 84 2.64 2.20 -11.46
N ARG A 85 3.92 1.98 -11.77
CA ARG A 85 4.45 0.66 -12.11
C ARG A 85 4.46 -0.28 -10.90
N VAL A 86 4.77 0.24 -9.72
CA VAL A 86 4.71 -0.55 -8.48
C VAL A 86 3.26 -0.82 -8.08
N LEU A 87 2.35 0.15 -8.26
CA LEU A 87 0.92 0.03 -7.97
C LEU A 87 0.21 -0.98 -8.88
N SER A 88 0.58 -1.05 -10.16
CA SER A 88 -0.08 -1.96 -11.12
C SER A 88 0.13 -3.44 -10.79
N LYS A 89 1.24 -3.80 -10.13
CA LYS A 89 1.54 -5.19 -9.72
C LYS A 89 0.49 -5.76 -8.74
N PRO A 90 0.27 -5.17 -7.55
CA PRO A 90 -0.74 -5.65 -6.60
C PRO A 90 -2.17 -5.47 -7.12
N VAL A 91 -2.45 -4.45 -7.94
CA VAL A 91 -3.77 -4.26 -8.57
C VAL A 91 -4.06 -5.36 -9.60
N GLY A 92 -3.10 -5.73 -10.43
CA GLY A 92 -3.20 -6.87 -11.34
C GLY A 92 -3.28 -8.21 -10.62
N GLY A 93 -2.59 -8.30 -9.47
CA GLY A 93 -2.58 -9.46 -8.57
C GLY A 93 -3.69 -9.50 -7.52
N CYS A 94 -4.72 -8.66 -7.60
CA CYS A 94 -5.79 -8.57 -6.58
C CYS A 94 -6.44 -9.93 -6.26
N LEU A 95 -6.43 -10.89 -7.18
CA LEU A 95 -6.89 -12.27 -6.93
C LEU A 95 -5.96 -13.05 -5.97
N THR A 96 -4.64 -12.84 -6.04
CA THR A 96 -3.63 -13.57 -5.26
C THR A 96 -3.45 -13.02 -3.83
N GLY A 97 -3.74 -11.73 -3.62
CA GLY A 97 -3.74 -11.10 -2.30
C GLY A 97 -4.96 -11.48 -1.46
N LEU A 98 -6.12 -11.62 -2.11
CA LEU A 98 -7.36 -12.10 -1.51
C LEU A 98 -7.19 -13.53 -0.96
N ASP A 99 -6.42 -14.39 -1.66
CA ASP A 99 -6.03 -15.71 -1.17
C ASP A 99 -5.17 -15.68 0.11
N ARG A 100 -4.35 -14.64 0.32
CA ARG A 100 -3.55 -14.49 1.55
C ARG A 100 -4.38 -14.00 2.72
N LEU A 101 -5.33 -13.08 2.48
CA LEU A 101 -6.29 -12.62 3.47
C LEU A 101 -7.28 -13.75 3.85
N ARG A 102 -7.74 -14.54 2.86
CA ARG A 102 -8.56 -15.74 3.08
C ARG A 102 -7.83 -16.87 3.80
N ARG A 103 -6.52 -17.05 3.56
CA ARG A 103 -5.73 -18.10 4.22
C ARG A 103 -5.42 -17.79 5.68
N GLY A 104 -5.72 -16.58 6.17
CA GLY A 104 -5.37 -16.15 7.52
C GLY A 104 -3.85 -16.24 7.78
N PRO A 105 -3.37 -15.84 8.97
CA PRO A 105 -2.05 -16.29 9.41
C PRO A 105 -2.08 -17.83 9.38
N ARG A 106 -1.23 -18.43 8.54
CA ARG A 106 -1.09 -19.90 8.46
C ARG A 106 -1.05 -20.47 9.87
N SER A 107 -2.03 -21.29 10.25
CA SER A 107 -1.81 -22.25 11.35
C SER A 107 -0.56 -23.03 10.97
N VAL A 108 0.55 -22.79 11.66
CA VAL A 108 1.78 -23.56 11.53
C VAL A 108 1.41 -25.03 11.78
N PRO A 109 1.58 -25.94 10.80
CA PRO A 109 1.39 -27.36 11.04
C PRO A 109 2.53 -27.81 11.96
N GLY A 110 2.27 -27.89 13.27
CA GLY A 110 3.30 -28.34 14.21
C GLY A 110 3.16 -27.96 15.68
N ALA A 111 2.18 -27.16 16.08
CA ALA A 111 1.90 -27.00 17.51
C ALA A 111 1.22 -28.27 18.05
N LYS A 112 2.03 -29.30 18.33
CA LYS A 112 1.61 -30.48 19.09
C LYS A 112 0.95 -29.99 20.38
N ALA A 113 -0.36 -30.16 20.47
CA ALA A 113 -1.09 -30.09 21.73
C ALA A 113 -0.45 -31.12 22.67
N LYS A 114 0.21 -30.63 23.73
CA LYS A 114 0.58 -31.49 24.86
C LYS A 114 -0.73 -31.97 25.48
N ARG A 115 -1.02 -33.25 25.32
CA ARG A 115 -2.10 -33.94 26.04
C ARG A 115 -1.77 -33.90 27.53
N ALA A 116 -2.80 -33.65 28.33
CA ALA A 116 -2.84 -33.89 29.76
C ALA A 116 -2.56 -35.37 30.07
#